data_AF-A0A2W5B7A6-F1
#
_entry.id   AF-A0A2W5B7A6-F1
#
_cell.length_a   1.000
_cell.length_b   1.000
_cell.length_c   1.000
_cell.angle_alpha   90.00
_cell.angle_beta   90.00
_cell.angle_gamma   90.00
#
_symmetry.space_group_name_H-M   'P 1'
#
loop_
_entity.id
_entity.type
_entity.pdbx_description
1 polymer ?
#
loop_
_entity_poly.entity_id
_entity_poly.type
_entity_poly.pdbx_seq_one_letter_code
_entity_poly.pdbx_strand_id
1 'polypeptide(L)'
;MMVENILLLDSSSRSPEASRGSAQRPHSADKLDGFSAEHVLEQNWDASMPMAPSDEPLLREALGATLRDTRRQTGFTLRELAKLANVSPGYLSELERGRKEVSSELLASVCHAMGISVASAILEAASMMTLDAAAAELASSMARVN
;
A
#
# COMPACT_ATOMS: atom_id res chain seq x y z
N MET A 1 -22.40 13.16 36.31
CA MET A 1 -21.13 12.41 36.50
C MET A 1 -20.07 13.18 35.74
N MET A 2 -19.26 13.90 36.49
CA MET A 2 -18.20 14.79 36.03
C MET A 2 -16.95 13.99 35.70
N VAL A 3 -16.24 14.44 34.67
CA VAL A 3 -14.87 14.03 34.32
C VAL A 3 -13.87 14.91 35.10
N GLU A 4 -13.00 14.28 35.89
CA GLU A 4 -11.76 14.84 36.45
C GLU A 4 -10.65 13.85 36.06
N ASN A 5 -9.61 14.16 35.27
CA ASN A 5 -8.57 15.19 35.26
C ASN A 5 -7.34 14.88 36.14
N ILE A 6 -6.18 14.88 35.46
CA ILE A 6 -4.83 15.22 35.90
C ILE A 6 -3.97 14.17 36.65
N LEU A 7 -2.81 13.86 36.06
CA LEU A 7 -1.51 14.28 36.61
C LEU A 7 -0.41 14.17 35.54
N LEU A 8 -0.02 15.35 35.04
CA LEU A 8 1.31 15.66 34.54
C LEU A 8 2.18 15.98 35.76
N LEU A 9 3.30 15.29 35.95
CA LEU A 9 4.48 15.89 36.59
C LEU A 9 5.75 15.43 35.88
N ASP A 10 6.56 16.46 35.64
CA ASP A 10 7.77 16.57 34.85
C ASP A 10 9.02 16.27 35.71
N SER A 11 10.10 15.92 35.00
CA SER A 11 11.51 16.16 35.32
C SER A 11 12.08 15.73 36.67
N SER A 12 12.99 14.75 36.63
CA SER A 12 14.39 15.01 37.04
C SER A 12 15.34 13.92 36.56
N SER A 13 16.45 14.41 36.01
CA SER A 13 17.65 13.75 35.55
C SER A 13 18.34 12.89 36.62
N ARG A 14 18.79 11.69 36.22
CA ARG A 14 19.99 11.02 36.78
C ARG A 14 20.48 9.91 35.85
N SER A 15 21.52 10.23 35.07
CA SER A 15 22.61 9.27 34.82
C SER A 15 23.71 9.59 35.84
N PRO A 16 24.45 8.62 36.39
CA PRO A 16 25.56 8.04 35.63
C PRO A 16 25.87 6.54 35.87
N GLU A 17 26.60 6.00 34.88
CA GLU A 17 27.63 4.97 34.95
C GLU A 17 27.30 3.51 35.36
N ALA A 18 27.38 2.66 34.33
CA ALA A 18 28.29 1.52 34.22
C ALA A 18 28.52 0.65 35.47
N SER A 19 27.80 -0.47 35.51
CA SER A 19 28.32 -1.70 36.10
C SER A 19 28.10 -2.86 35.12
N ARG A 20 29.21 -3.43 34.66
CA ARG A 20 29.26 -4.63 33.82
C ARG A 20 28.75 -5.81 34.64
N GLY A 21 27.46 -6.13 34.50
CA GLY A 21 26.85 -7.36 34.98
C GLY A 21 26.64 -8.30 33.80
N SER A 22 27.32 -9.44 33.81
CA SER A 22 27.13 -10.56 32.88
C SER A 22 25.67 -11.03 32.89
N ALA A 23 24.89 -10.61 31.91
CA ALA A 23 23.56 -11.15 31.68
C ALA A 23 23.70 -12.58 31.13
N GLN A 24 23.40 -13.53 32.00
CA GLN A 24 23.18 -14.93 31.68
C GLN A 24 22.22 -15.04 30.48
N ARG A 25 22.68 -15.62 29.38
CA ARG A 25 21.82 -15.93 28.22
C ARG A 25 20.71 -16.89 28.66
N PRO A 26 19.42 -16.60 28.42
CA PRO A 26 18.40 -17.63 28.54
C PRO A 26 18.68 -18.71 27.48
N HIS A 27 18.90 -19.93 27.97
CA HIS A 27 18.95 -21.15 27.17
C HIS A 27 17.58 -21.43 26.55
N SER A 28 17.63 -22.12 25.40
CA SER A 28 16.53 -22.61 24.54
C SER A 28 15.86 -21.59 23.62
N ALA A 29 16.67 -20.94 22.77
CA ALA A 29 16.26 -20.65 21.40
C ALA A 29 16.27 -21.97 20.62
N ASP A 30 15.18 -22.72 20.73
CA ASP A 30 14.97 -23.94 19.94
C ASP A 30 14.66 -23.53 18.49
N LYS A 31 15.73 -23.55 17.69
CA LYS A 31 15.77 -23.93 16.26
C LYS A 31 14.64 -23.40 15.37
N LEU A 32 14.85 -22.19 14.85
CA LEU A 32 14.56 -21.95 13.43
C LEU A 32 15.81 -22.30 12.62
N ASP A 33 16.18 -23.58 12.64
CA ASP A 33 17.22 -24.15 11.78
C ASP A 33 16.67 -24.18 10.35
N GLY A 34 16.90 -23.13 9.56
CA GLY A 34 16.61 -23.19 8.13
C GLY A 34 16.36 -21.90 7.36
N PHE A 35 16.33 -20.73 7.99
CA PHE A 35 16.15 -19.46 7.27
C PHE A 35 17.35 -18.52 7.45
N SER A 36 18.49 -18.89 6.86
CA SER A 36 19.57 -17.93 6.65
C SER A 36 19.12 -16.91 5.62
N ALA A 37 18.93 -15.65 6.04
CA ALA A 37 18.68 -14.53 5.13
C ALA A 37 19.76 -14.41 4.03
N GLU A 38 20.96 -14.89 4.33
CA GLU A 38 22.10 -14.99 3.41
C GLU A 38 21.85 -15.97 2.25
N HIS A 39 21.08 -17.05 2.47
CA HIS A 39 20.75 -18.06 1.45
C HIS A 39 19.64 -17.62 0.49
N VAL A 40 18.81 -16.66 0.91
CA VAL A 40 17.71 -16.11 0.09
C VAL A 40 18.25 -15.15 -0.99
N LEU A 41 19.45 -14.60 -0.80
CA LEU A 41 20.03 -13.62 -1.73
C LEU A 41 20.82 -14.24 -2.89
N GLU A 42 21.30 -15.48 -2.75
CA GLU A 42 22.07 -16.18 -3.81
C GLU A 42 21.22 -17.13 -4.68
N GLN A 43 19.96 -17.38 -4.35
CA GLN A 43 19.10 -18.37 -5.04
C GLN A 43 17.99 -17.74 -5.92
N ASN A 44 18.37 -17.03 -6.99
CA ASN A 44 17.49 -16.58 -8.10
C ASN A 44 16.74 -15.25 -7.96
N TRP A 45 17.43 -14.13 -7.82
CA TRP A 45 17.07 -12.98 -8.69
C TRP A 45 17.87 -13.15 -9.98
N ASP A 46 17.46 -14.11 -10.81
CA ASP A 46 18.05 -14.26 -12.14
C ASP A 46 17.76 -12.98 -12.92
N ALA A 47 18.80 -12.29 -13.39
CA ALA A 47 18.69 -11.12 -14.25
C ALA A 47 17.99 -11.41 -15.59
N SER A 48 17.66 -12.69 -15.85
CA SER A 48 16.82 -13.20 -16.93
C SER A 48 15.31 -13.18 -16.60
N MET A 49 14.89 -12.75 -15.41
CA MET A 49 13.48 -12.48 -15.11
C MET A 49 12.94 -11.50 -16.15
N PRO A 50 11.85 -11.82 -16.88
CA PRO A 50 11.20 -10.82 -17.70
C PRO A 50 10.83 -9.67 -16.77
N MET A 51 11.50 -8.53 -16.96
CA MET A 51 11.12 -7.30 -16.26
C MET A 51 9.65 -7.07 -16.58
N ALA A 52 8.86 -6.74 -15.54
CA ALA A 52 7.48 -6.33 -15.73
C ALA A 52 7.40 -5.34 -16.90
N PRO A 53 6.42 -5.50 -17.81
CA PRO A 53 6.39 -4.76 -19.06
C PRO A 53 6.62 -3.27 -18.80
N SER A 54 7.55 -2.66 -19.53
CA SER A 54 7.96 -1.26 -19.30
C SER A 54 6.82 -0.24 -19.50
N ASP A 55 5.72 -0.69 -20.10
CA ASP A 55 4.52 0.09 -20.39
C ASP A 55 3.35 -0.27 -19.46
N GLU A 56 3.57 -1.08 -18.42
CA GLU A 56 2.53 -1.39 -17.45
C GLU A 56 2.10 -0.12 -16.70
N PRO A 57 0.79 0.18 -16.63
CA PRO A 57 0.31 1.36 -15.92
C PRO A 57 0.68 1.30 -14.45
N LEU A 58 0.93 2.46 -13.85
CA LEU A 58 1.31 2.50 -12.44
C LEU A 58 0.11 2.12 -11.57
N LEU A 59 0.36 1.45 -10.44
CA LEU A 59 -0.71 0.98 -9.55
C LEU A 59 -1.68 2.11 -9.17
N ARG A 60 -1.19 3.32 -8.89
CA ARG A 60 -2.03 4.48 -8.57
C ARG A 60 -2.98 4.88 -9.71
N GLU A 61 -2.61 4.64 -10.96
CA GLU A 61 -3.41 4.97 -12.14
C GLU A 61 -4.54 3.95 -12.29
N ALA A 62 -4.20 2.66 -12.24
CA ALA A 62 -5.19 1.58 -12.24
C ALA A 62 -6.16 1.67 -11.06
N LEU A 63 -5.64 1.95 -9.86
CA LEU A 63 -6.45 2.14 -8.66
C LEU A 63 -7.35 3.38 -8.78
N GLY A 64 -6.82 4.50 -9.28
CA GLY A 64 -7.60 5.70 -9.53
C GLY A 64 -8.77 5.48 -10.49
N ALA A 65 -8.52 4.77 -11.59
CA ALA A 65 -9.55 4.39 -12.56
C ALA A 65 -10.61 3.46 -11.93
N THR A 66 -10.17 2.42 -11.21
CA THR A 66 -11.04 1.49 -10.49
C THR A 66 -11.96 2.21 -9.50
N LEU A 67 -11.41 3.11 -8.69
CA LEU A 67 -12.19 3.86 -7.70
C LEU A 67 -13.20 4.80 -8.39
N ARG A 68 -12.80 5.45 -9.49
CA ARG A 68 -13.69 6.33 -10.26
C ARG A 68 -14.87 5.57 -10.84
N ASP A 69 -14.63 4.39 -11.40
CA ASP A 69 -15.69 3.59 -12.01
C ASP A 69 -16.60 2.95 -10.95
N THR A 70 -16.02 2.47 -9.85
CA THR A 70 -16.80 2.03 -8.68
C THR A 70 -17.69 3.16 -8.15
N ARG A 71 -17.16 4.37 -8.00
CA ARG A 71 -17.93 5.54 -7.55
C ARG A 71 -19.11 5.83 -8.48
N ARG A 72 -18.90 5.75 -9.79
CA ARG A 72 -19.95 5.96 -10.79
C ARG A 72 -21.02 4.88 -10.74
N GLN A 73 -20.61 3.62 -10.62
CA GLN A 73 -21.53 2.46 -10.55
C GLN A 73 -22.38 2.49 -9.28
N THR A 74 -21.80 2.92 -8.17
CA THR A 74 -22.50 3.12 -6.88
C THR A 74 -23.35 4.39 -6.83
N GLY A 75 -23.30 5.24 -7.87
CA GLY A 75 -24.14 6.43 -8.01
C GLY A 75 -23.66 7.66 -7.24
N PHE A 76 -22.48 7.64 -6.64
CA PHE A 76 -21.95 8.79 -5.91
C PHE A 76 -21.40 9.85 -6.87
N THR A 77 -21.72 11.12 -6.60
CA THR A 77 -20.96 12.24 -7.15
C THR A 77 -19.58 12.33 -6.50
N LEU A 78 -18.63 12.98 -7.17
CA LEU A 78 -17.29 13.22 -6.62
C LEU A 78 -17.34 13.95 -5.26
N ARG A 79 -18.24 14.95 -5.13
CA ARG A 79 -18.35 15.74 -3.89
C ARG A 79 -18.96 14.93 -2.74
N GLU A 80 -19.93 14.07 -3.03
CA GLU A 80 -20.54 13.20 -2.02
C GLU A 80 -19.53 12.20 -1.48
N LEU A 81 -18.81 11.49 -2.37
CA LEU A 81 -17.81 10.54 -1.92
C LEU A 81 -16.68 11.22 -1.15
N ALA A 82 -16.18 12.37 -1.65
CA ALA A 82 -15.14 13.12 -0.96
C ALA A 82 -15.56 13.52 0.47
N LYS A 83 -16.82 13.95 0.64
CA LYS A 83 -17.37 14.27 1.96
C LYS A 83 -17.44 13.04 2.87
N LEU A 84 -17.93 11.90 2.36
CA LEU A 84 -18.05 10.66 3.13
C LEU A 84 -16.68 10.10 3.53
N ALA A 85 -15.68 10.19 2.64
CA ALA A 85 -14.32 9.74 2.89
C ALA A 85 -13.45 10.75 3.67
N ASN A 86 -14.02 11.90 4.06
CA ASN A 86 -13.35 12.98 4.77
C ASN A 86 -12.09 13.53 4.05
N VAL A 87 -12.20 13.76 2.75
CA VAL A 87 -11.15 14.34 1.89
C VAL A 87 -11.69 15.51 1.06
N SER A 88 -10.80 16.32 0.50
CA SER A 88 -11.24 17.38 -0.41
C SER A 88 -11.67 16.80 -1.77
N PRO A 89 -12.66 17.39 -2.47
CA PRO A 89 -13.02 16.95 -3.81
C PRO A 89 -11.87 17.05 -4.81
N GLY A 90 -10.99 18.05 -4.65
CA GLY A 90 -9.78 18.19 -5.48
C GLY A 90 -8.80 17.04 -5.27
N TYR A 91 -8.58 16.62 -4.03
CA TYR A 91 -7.73 15.48 -3.71
C TYR A 91 -8.30 14.18 -4.28
N LEU A 92 -9.59 13.90 -4.05
CA LEU A 92 -10.25 12.72 -4.63
C LEU A 92 -10.17 12.73 -6.17
N SER A 93 -10.25 13.91 -6.78
CA SER A 93 -10.10 14.02 -8.22
C SER A 93 -8.68 13.69 -8.71
N GLU A 94 -7.63 14.16 -8.02
CA GLU A 94 -6.25 13.79 -8.35
C GLU A 94 -6.02 12.29 -8.14
N LEU A 95 -6.61 11.71 -7.09
CA LEU A 95 -6.60 10.26 -6.83
C LEU A 95 -7.24 9.48 -7.99
N GLU A 96 -8.46 9.83 -8.40
CA GLU A 96 -9.18 9.19 -9.50
C GLU A 96 -8.49 9.29 -10.87
N ARG A 97 -7.52 10.20 -11.00
CA ARG A 97 -6.71 10.36 -12.21
C ARG A 97 -5.33 9.73 -12.08
N GLY A 98 -5.01 9.05 -10.98
CA GLY A 98 -3.70 8.46 -10.74
C GLY A 98 -2.57 9.48 -10.58
N ARG A 99 -2.89 10.70 -10.16
CA ARG A 99 -1.91 11.80 -10.03
C ARG A 99 -1.25 11.85 -8.66
N LYS A 100 -1.79 11.11 -7.69
CA LYS A 100 -1.32 11.04 -6.30
C LYS A 100 -1.23 9.60 -5.85
N GLU A 101 -0.16 9.29 -5.12
CA GLU A 101 -0.11 8.11 -4.27
C GLU A 101 -1.11 8.27 -3.12
N VAL A 102 -1.64 7.14 -2.67
CA VAL A 102 -2.64 7.08 -1.61
C VAL A 102 -2.11 6.29 -0.43
N SER A 103 -2.32 6.78 0.79
CA SER A 103 -2.03 6.00 1.99
C SER A 103 -3.06 4.88 2.14
N SER A 104 -2.67 3.81 2.83
CA SER A 104 -3.57 2.69 3.11
C SER A 104 -4.82 3.12 3.89
N GLU A 105 -4.70 4.06 4.82
CA GLU A 105 -5.80 4.60 5.61
C GLU A 105 -6.79 5.40 4.75
N LEU A 106 -6.28 6.23 3.84
CA LEU A 106 -7.14 7.02 2.97
C LEU A 106 -7.85 6.11 1.96
N LEU A 107 -7.15 5.13 1.40
CA LEU A 107 -7.76 4.13 0.53
C LEU A 107 -8.87 3.36 1.24
N ALA A 108 -8.63 2.95 2.49
CA ALA A 108 -9.63 2.30 3.32
C ALA A 108 -10.86 3.21 3.56
N SER A 109 -10.65 4.49 3.85
CA SER A 109 -11.74 5.48 4.02
C SER A 109 -12.61 5.59 2.76
N VAL A 110 -11.99 5.71 1.58
CA VAL A 110 -12.70 5.81 0.30
C VAL A 110 -13.47 4.53 -0.03
N CYS A 111 -12.85 3.36 0.15
CA CYS A 111 -13.50 2.07 -0.09
C CYS A 111 -14.68 1.85 0.88
N HIS A 112 -14.49 2.19 2.16
CA HIS A 112 -15.54 2.10 3.18
C HIS A 112 -16.74 2.99 2.84
N ALA A 113 -16.51 4.22 2.38
CA ALA A 113 -17.57 5.14 1.97
C ALA A 113 -18.41 4.62 0.79
N MET A 114 -17.83 3.76 -0.07
CA MET A 114 -18.54 3.09 -1.16
C MET A 114 -19.09 1.71 -0.79
N GLY A 115 -18.83 1.22 0.42
CA GLY A 115 -19.26 -0.11 0.88
C GLY A 115 -18.50 -1.27 0.23
N ILE A 116 -17.28 -1.04 -0.26
CA ILE A 116 -16.42 -2.08 -0.85
C ILE A 116 -15.17 -2.33 0.00
N SER A 117 -14.52 -3.47 -0.22
CA SER A 117 -13.25 -3.79 0.44
C SER A 117 -12.05 -3.22 -0.31
N VAL A 118 -10.96 -2.93 0.40
CA VAL A 118 -9.68 -2.53 -0.23
C VAL A 118 -9.14 -3.66 -1.11
N ALA A 119 -9.25 -4.92 -0.66
CA ALA A 119 -8.79 -6.08 -1.41
C ALA A 119 -9.50 -6.21 -2.77
N SER A 120 -10.82 -6.01 -2.82
CA SER A 120 -11.57 -6.03 -4.08
C SER A 120 -11.14 -4.90 -5.02
N ALA A 121 -10.89 -3.69 -4.50
CA ALA A 121 -10.40 -2.58 -5.32
C ALA A 121 -9.00 -2.87 -5.90
N ILE A 122 -8.11 -3.49 -5.12
CA ILE A 122 -6.77 -3.87 -5.57
C ILE A 122 -6.84 -4.99 -6.61
N LEU A 123 -7.67 -6.00 -6.41
CA LEU A 123 -7.84 -7.11 -7.36
C LEU A 123 -8.36 -6.60 -8.71
N GLU A 124 -9.34 -5.69 -8.69
CA GLU A 124 -9.85 -5.07 -9.91
C GLU A 124 -8.78 -4.24 -10.60
N ALA A 125 -8.04 -3.40 -9.86
CA ALA A 125 -6.94 -2.60 -10.40
C ALA A 125 -5.86 -3.49 -11.02
N ALA A 126 -5.45 -4.57 -10.35
CA ALA A 126 -4.47 -5.52 -10.88
C ALA A 126 -4.97 -6.24 -12.14
N SER A 127 -6.27 -6.54 -12.20
CA SER A 127 -6.89 -7.12 -13.38
C SER A 127 -6.85 -6.16 -14.57
N MET A 128 -7.12 -4.86 -14.33
CA MET A 128 -6.98 -3.81 -15.35
C MET A 128 -5.54 -3.70 -15.86
N MET A 129 -4.55 -3.68 -14.94
CA MET A 129 -3.13 -3.64 -15.30
C MET A 129 -2.73 -4.83 -16.18
N THR A 130 -3.23 -6.02 -15.85
CA THR A 130 -2.98 -7.24 -16.64
C THR A 130 -3.53 -7.12 -18.06
N LEU A 131 -4.72 -6.53 -18.20
CA LEU A 131 -5.34 -6.32 -19.52
C LEU A 131 -4.58 -5.26 -20.34
N ASP A 132 -4.17 -4.16 -19.71
CA ASP A 132 -3.39 -3.10 -20.36
C ASP A 132 -2.01 -3.61 -20.80
N ALA A 133 -1.35 -4.41 -19.96
CA ALA A 133 -0.07 -5.04 -20.28
C ALA A 133 -0.21 -5.98 -21.49
N ALA A 134 -1.24 -6.84 -21.53
CA ALA A 134 -1.50 -7.73 -22.66
C ALA A 134 -1.78 -6.95 -23.97
N ALA A 135 -2.51 -5.84 -23.88
CA ALA A 135 -2.77 -4.97 -25.02
C ALA A 135 -1.48 -4.30 -25.53
N ALA A 136 -0.60 -3.86 -24.63
CA ALA A 136 0.68 -3.28 -24.97
C ALA A 136 1.61 -4.30 -25.65
N GLU A 137 1.66 -5.55 -25.16
CA GLU A 137 2.43 -6.63 -25.78
C GLU A 137 1.98 -6.93 -27.22
N LEU A 138 0.66 -7.01 -27.45
CA LEU A 138 0.09 -7.20 -28.79
C LEU A 138 0.46 -6.05 -29.72
N ALA A 139 0.35 -4.80 -29.26
CA ALA A 139 0.74 -3.63 -30.03
C ALA A 139 2.23 -3.63 -30.37
N SER A 140 3.09 -3.99 -29.41
CA SER A 140 4.54 -4.10 -29.60
C SER A 140 4.91 -5.23 -30.57
N SER A 141 4.19 -6.36 -30.51
CA SER A 141 4.34 -7.47 -31.46
C SER A 141 3.98 -7.06 -32.88
N MET A 142 2.85 -6.36 -33.07
CA MET A 142 2.43 -5.83 -34.37
C MET A 142 3.44 -4.84 -34.94
N ALA A 143 4.04 -3.98 -34.10
CA ALA A 143 5.03 -3.00 -34.52
C ALA A 143 6.38 -3.62 -34.97
N ARG A 144 6.74 -4.81 -34.46
CA ARG A 144 7.98 -5.52 -34.86
C ARG A 144 7.84 -6.29 -36.19
N VAL A 145 6.62 -6.56 -36.63
CA VAL A 145 6.32 -7.33 -37.85
C VAL A 145 6.33 -6.46 -39.12
N ASN A 146 6.31 -5.13 -38.97
CA ASN A 146 6.18 -4.16 -40.06
C ASN A 146 7.44 -3.30 -40.21
#